data_AF-A0A2H6FRN8-F1
#
_entry.id   AF-A0A2H6FRN8-F1
#
_cell.length_a   1.000
_cell.length_b   1.000
_cell.length_c   1.000
_cell.angle_alpha   90.00
_cell.angle_beta   90.00
_cell.angle_gamma   90.00
#
_symmetry.space_group_name_H-M   'P 1'
#
loop_
_entity.id
_entity.type
_entity.pdbx_description
1 polymer ?
#
loop_
_entity_poly.entity_id
_entity_poly.type
_entity_poly.pdbx_seq_one_letter_code
_entity_poly.pdbx_strand_id
1 'polypeptide(L)'
;MDTFLITKDLGGQAVDSTKIENYMGYDFITGPELVKRFQYQLIHSHYVDHLISDVEKIEPADDGFKVTVSELKDYSAKTLIVASGMTRRKLNVPGEEEFQRKGVFYGNIQDLSFVQGEDAKAAMSARQYMLKRKQKNSITGNNDEVEEEMIRQKIWNRAWNGYRKKNY
;
A
#
# COMPACT_ATOMS: atom_id res chain seq x y z
N MET A 1 -2.80 4.85 -31.76
CA MET A 1 -2.82 5.67 -30.53
C MET A 1 -1.48 5.40 -29.90
N ASP A 2 -0.61 6.40 -29.81
CA ASP A 2 0.77 6.19 -29.37
C ASP A 2 0.80 6.37 -27.85
N THR A 3 0.69 5.25 -27.13
CA THR A 3 0.65 5.22 -25.67
C THR A 3 1.73 4.29 -25.15
N PHE A 4 2.52 4.79 -24.20
CA PHE A 4 3.62 4.07 -23.59
C PHE A 4 3.47 4.08 -22.06
N LEU A 5 3.58 2.91 -21.43
CA LEU A 5 3.50 2.75 -19.99
C LEU A 5 4.90 2.49 -19.42
N ILE A 6 5.30 3.28 -18.42
CA ILE A 6 6.53 3.03 -17.65
C ILE A 6 6.11 2.73 -16.21
N THR A 7 6.53 1.59 -15.69
CA THR A 7 6.24 1.22 -14.30
C THR A 7 7.31 0.29 -13.74
N LYS A 8 7.62 0.42 -12.45
CA LYS A 8 8.57 -0.47 -11.77
C LYS A 8 8.00 -1.86 -11.52
N ASP A 9 6.68 -1.94 -11.35
CA ASP A 9 5.94 -3.17 -11.09
C ASP A 9 4.52 -3.08 -11.64
N LEU A 10 3.90 -4.23 -11.91
CA LEU A 10 2.50 -4.30 -12.32
C LEU A 10 1.67 -4.72 -11.11
N GLY A 11 0.79 -3.83 -10.67
CA GLY A 11 -0.21 -4.07 -9.62
C GLY A 11 -0.09 -3.17 -8.40
N GLY A 12 1.10 -2.63 -8.11
CA GLY A 12 1.33 -1.75 -6.97
C GLY A 12 0.81 -2.34 -5.66
N GLN A 13 0.16 -1.50 -4.84
CA GLN A 13 -0.38 -1.93 -3.55
C GLN A 13 -1.50 -2.99 -3.64
N ALA A 14 -2.14 -3.16 -4.80
CA ALA A 14 -3.23 -4.13 -4.94
C ALA A 14 -2.73 -5.57 -4.75
N VAL A 15 -1.47 -5.85 -5.09
CA VAL A 15 -0.83 -7.16 -4.87
C VAL A 15 -0.83 -7.55 -3.38
N ASP A 16 -0.87 -6.57 -2.47
CA ASP A 16 -0.86 -6.80 -1.03
C ASP A 16 -2.19 -7.25 -0.44
N SER A 17 -3.28 -7.07 -1.17
CA SER A 17 -4.62 -7.41 -0.67
C SER A 17 -4.82 -8.93 -0.65
N THR A 18 -5.12 -9.46 0.54
CA THR A 18 -5.48 -10.87 0.73
C THR A 18 -6.88 -11.18 0.20
N LYS A 19 -7.78 -10.20 0.32
CA LYS A 19 -9.19 -10.27 -0.05
C LYS A 19 -9.62 -8.96 -0.69
N ILE A 20 -10.37 -9.04 -1.79
CA ILE A 20 -10.99 -7.93 -2.50
C ILE A 20 -12.43 -8.34 -2.83
N GLU A 21 -13.41 -7.67 -2.21
CA GLU A 21 -14.85 -7.90 -2.43
C GLU A 21 -15.57 -6.67 -3.00
N ASN A 22 -14.82 -5.59 -3.25
CA ASN A 22 -15.34 -4.30 -3.70
C ASN A 22 -14.85 -3.92 -5.10
N TYR A 23 -14.41 -4.89 -5.90
CA TYR A 23 -14.05 -4.68 -7.29
C TYR A 23 -15.17 -5.24 -8.18
N MET A 24 -15.86 -4.35 -8.90
CA MET A 24 -17.03 -4.72 -9.69
C MET A 24 -16.70 -5.84 -10.69
N GLY A 25 -17.59 -6.83 -10.77
CA GLY A 25 -17.40 -8.03 -11.61
C GLY A 25 -16.77 -9.22 -10.87
N TYR A 26 -16.37 -9.05 -9.60
CA TYR A 26 -15.91 -10.13 -8.73
C TYR A 26 -16.58 -10.04 -7.37
N ASP A 27 -17.28 -11.10 -6.96
CA ASP A 27 -17.77 -11.23 -5.59
C ASP A 27 -16.60 -11.40 -4.60
N PHE A 28 -15.55 -12.10 -5.05
CA PHE A 28 -14.29 -12.27 -4.33
C PHE A 28 -13.14 -12.46 -5.32
N ILE A 29 -12.04 -11.77 -5.08
CA ILE A 29 -10.76 -12.02 -5.77
C ILE A 29 -9.59 -11.65 -4.83
N THR A 30 -8.46 -12.32 -4.99
CA THR A 30 -7.24 -11.92 -4.27
C THR A 30 -6.50 -10.83 -5.03
N GLY A 31 -5.72 -10.00 -4.33
CA GLY A 31 -4.87 -8.98 -4.95
C GLY A 31 -3.96 -9.53 -6.06
N PRO A 32 -3.18 -10.59 -5.79
CA PRO A 32 -2.34 -11.23 -6.82
C PRO A 32 -3.12 -11.74 -8.03
N GLU A 33 -4.31 -12.32 -7.83
CA GLU A 33 -5.13 -12.81 -8.95
C GLU A 33 -5.66 -11.66 -9.81
N LEU A 34 -6.17 -10.59 -9.18
CA LEU A 34 -6.66 -9.42 -9.91
C LEU A 34 -5.56 -8.78 -10.76
N VAL A 35 -4.37 -8.62 -10.17
CA VAL A 35 -3.21 -8.06 -10.86
C VAL A 35 -2.76 -8.95 -12.01
N LYS A 36 -2.74 -10.28 -11.84
CA LYS A 36 -2.43 -11.22 -12.93
C LYS A 36 -3.39 -11.06 -14.12
N ARG A 37 -4.68 -10.79 -13.87
CA ARG A 37 -5.65 -10.52 -14.93
C ARG A 37 -5.37 -9.21 -15.67
N PHE A 38 -4.99 -8.14 -14.97
CA PHE A 38 -4.55 -6.90 -15.62
C PHE A 38 -3.27 -7.07 -16.43
N GLN A 39 -2.29 -7.81 -15.90
CA GLN A 39 -1.06 -8.14 -16.63
C GLN A 39 -1.38 -8.90 -17.92
N TYR A 40 -2.26 -9.90 -17.84
CA TYR A 40 -2.71 -10.64 -19.01
C TYR A 40 -3.35 -9.72 -20.05
N GLN A 41 -4.24 -8.82 -19.63
CA GLN A 41 -4.86 -7.84 -20.52
C GLN A 41 -3.82 -6.91 -21.16
N LEU A 42 -2.90 -6.35 -20.38
CA LEU A 42 -1.84 -5.46 -20.90
C LEU A 42 -1.04 -6.16 -22.00
N ILE A 43 -0.57 -7.39 -21.74
CA ILE A 43 0.28 -8.16 -22.66
C ILE A 43 -0.46 -8.56 -23.94
N HIS A 44 -1.74 -8.94 -23.85
CA HIS A 44 -2.49 -9.49 -24.99
C HIS A 44 -3.33 -8.46 -25.75
N SER A 45 -3.51 -7.27 -25.18
CA SER A 45 -4.30 -6.22 -25.84
C SER A 45 -3.55 -5.57 -27.01
N HIS A 46 -2.22 -5.65 -27.03
CA HIS A 46 -1.34 -5.04 -28.05
C HIS A 46 -1.57 -3.54 -28.30
N TYR A 47 -2.31 -2.83 -27.43
CA TYR A 47 -2.63 -1.41 -27.60
C TYR A 47 -1.63 -0.46 -26.92
N VAL A 48 -0.82 -0.96 -25.98
CA VAL A 48 0.07 -0.15 -25.15
C VAL A 48 1.43 -0.82 -25.04
N ASP A 49 2.44 -0.16 -25.59
CA ASP A 49 3.83 -0.53 -25.35
C ASP A 49 4.20 -0.19 -23.91
N HIS A 50 5.08 -1.00 -23.30
CA HIS A 50 5.43 -0.81 -21.91
C HIS A 50 6.90 -1.12 -21.61
N LEU A 51 7.40 -0.48 -20.56
CA LEU A 51 8.73 -0.70 -20.00
C LEU A 51 8.62 -0.91 -18.49
N ILE A 52 9.24 -2.00 -18.02
CA ILE A 52 9.44 -2.22 -16.59
C ILE A 52 10.70 -1.46 -16.16
N SER A 53 10.53 -0.26 -15.59
CA SER A 53 11.62 0.61 -15.14
C SER A 53 11.09 1.70 -14.20
N ASP A 54 11.99 2.34 -13.46
CA ASP A 54 11.68 3.48 -12.60
C ASP A 54 11.85 4.79 -13.37
N VAL A 55 10.90 5.71 -13.18
CA VAL A 55 11.02 7.10 -13.64
C VAL A 55 11.74 7.89 -12.55
N GLU A 56 12.91 8.45 -12.89
CA GLU A 56 13.75 9.20 -11.95
C GLU A 56 13.45 10.69 -11.99
N LYS A 57 13.10 11.23 -13.17
CA LYS A 57 12.89 12.65 -13.36
C LYS A 57 11.90 12.95 -14.48
N ILE A 58 11.09 13.98 -14.27
CA ILE A 58 10.18 14.54 -15.29
C ILE A 58 10.44 16.04 -15.38
N GLU A 59 10.67 16.55 -16.58
CA GLU A 59 10.98 17.94 -16.85
C GLU A 59 10.10 18.49 -17.97
N PRO A 60 9.66 19.76 -17.92
CA PRO A 60 9.03 20.41 -19.06
C PRO A 60 10.04 20.55 -20.21
N ALA A 61 9.56 20.42 -21.43
CA ALA A 61 10.30 20.63 -22.67
C ALA A 61 9.46 21.49 -23.63
N ASP A 62 10.06 21.98 -24.72
CA ASP A 62 9.40 22.92 -25.64
C ASP A 62 8.07 22.41 -26.21
N ASP A 63 7.94 21.09 -26.46
CA ASP A 63 6.70 20.43 -26.92
C ASP A 63 6.30 19.27 -25.98
N GLY A 64 6.18 19.57 -24.68
CA GLY A 64 5.64 18.64 -23.68
C GLY A 64 6.59 18.37 -22.53
N PHE A 65 6.98 17.10 -22.36
CA PHE A 65 7.75 16.62 -21.22
C PHE A 65 8.87 15.70 -21.65
N LYS A 66 10.00 15.81 -20.95
CA LYS A 66 11.10 14.86 -20.96
C LYS A 66 10.99 13.98 -19.71
N VAL A 67 11.08 12.66 -19.90
CA VAL A 67 11.01 11.66 -18.83
C VAL A 67 12.31 10.88 -18.84
N THR A 68 13.08 11.01 -17.77
CA THR A 68 14.31 10.22 -17.56
C THR A 68 13.97 9.00 -16.73
N VAL A 69 14.31 7.83 -17.24
CA VAL A 69 14.19 6.55 -16.54
C VAL A 69 15.55 6.04 -16.08
N SER A 70 15.54 5.10 -15.15
CA SER A 70 16.76 4.42 -14.71
C SER A 70 17.54 3.85 -15.89
N GLU A 71 18.87 3.86 -15.76
CA GLU A 71 19.83 3.57 -16.84
C GLU A 71 19.95 4.67 -17.92
N LEU A 72 19.58 5.92 -17.60
CA LEU A 72 19.79 7.12 -18.42
C LEU A 72 19.15 7.06 -19.81
N LYS A 73 18.02 6.36 -19.95
CA LYS A 73 17.18 6.47 -21.14
C LYS A 73 16.21 7.64 -20.95
N ASP A 74 16.08 8.44 -22.00
CA ASP A 74 15.19 9.59 -22.02
C ASP A 74 14.04 9.33 -23.00
N TYR A 75 12.82 9.65 -22.56
CA TYR A 75 11.59 9.60 -23.36
C TYR A 75 10.98 10.99 -23.47
N SER A 76 10.27 11.26 -24.56
CA SER A 76 9.53 12.52 -24.75
C SER A 76 8.04 12.23 -24.91
N ALA A 77 7.20 13.02 -24.25
CA ALA A 77 5.75 12.88 -24.33
C ALA A 77 5.06 14.25 -24.29
N LYS A 78 4.04 14.44 -25.13
CA LYS A 78 3.23 15.67 -25.12
C LYS A 78 2.31 15.76 -23.90
N THR A 79 1.95 14.61 -23.33
CA THR A 79 1.01 14.49 -22.21
C THR A 79 1.46 13.35 -21.31
N LEU A 80 1.31 13.54 -20.01
CA LEU A 80 1.66 12.55 -18.99
C LEU A 80 0.47 12.26 -18.09
N ILE A 81 0.31 10.99 -17.72
CA ILE A 81 -0.58 10.56 -16.65
C ILE A 81 0.31 10.00 -15.54
N VAL A 82 0.37 10.69 -14.40
CA VAL A 82 1.16 10.24 -13.25
C VAL A 82 0.28 9.41 -12.33
N ALA A 83 0.52 8.10 -12.32
CA ALA A 83 -0.23 7.11 -11.53
C ALA A 83 0.70 6.28 -10.62
N SER A 84 1.77 6.88 -10.08
CA SER A 84 2.80 6.20 -9.27
C SER A 84 2.32 5.74 -7.88
N GLY A 85 1.11 6.13 -7.48
CA GLY A 85 0.52 5.75 -6.20
C GLY A 85 1.29 6.31 -5.00
N MET A 86 1.39 5.52 -3.93
CA MET A 86 2.14 5.88 -2.72
C MET A 86 2.81 4.63 -2.13
N THR A 87 3.86 4.82 -1.34
CA THR A 87 4.46 3.75 -0.55
C THR A 87 3.98 3.84 0.89
N ARG A 88 3.58 2.71 1.48
CA ARG A 88 3.20 2.65 2.90
C ARG A 88 4.44 2.86 3.77
N ARG A 89 4.32 3.69 4.82
CA ARG A 89 5.37 3.82 5.82
C ARG A 89 5.44 2.54 6.65
N LYS A 90 6.59 1.85 6.61
CA LYS A 90 6.88 0.71 7.49
C LYS A 90 7.18 1.21 8.90
N LEU A 91 6.81 0.43 9.90
CA LEU A 91 7.16 0.67 11.31
C LEU A 91 8.60 0.26 11.61
N ASN A 92 9.22 -0.52 10.73
CA ASN A 92 10.57 -1.07 10.84
C ASN A 92 10.78 -1.85 12.14
N VAL A 93 9.81 -2.69 12.49
CA VAL A 93 9.86 -3.54 13.69
C VAL A 93 10.17 -4.99 13.32
N PRO A 94 10.86 -5.76 14.19
CA PRO A 94 11.10 -7.19 13.95
C PRO A 94 9.80 -7.95 13.70
N GLY A 95 9.79 -8.80 12.67
CA GLY A 95 8.62 -9.60 12.27
C GLY A 95 7.59 -8.87 11.40
N GLU A 96 7.74 -7.56 11.14
CA GLU A 96 6.78 -6.80 10.33
C GLU A 96 6.60 -7.40 8.92
N GLU A 97 7.71 -7.74 8.25
CA GLU A 97 7.66 -8.35 6.90
C GLU A 97 7.21 -9.82 6.96
N GLU A 98 7.66 -10.57 7.96
CA GLU A 98 7.35 -12.00 8.11
C GLU A 98 5.85 -12.25 8.37
N PHE A 99 5.25 -11.38 9.18
CA PHE A 99 3.83 -11.45 9.54
C PHE A 99 2.95 -10.58 8.64
N GLN A 100 3.50 -9.93 7.62
CA GLN A 100 2.70 -9.22 6.62
C GLN A 100 1.71 -10.21 6.01
N ARG A 101 0.41 -9.85 6.01
CA ARG A 101 -0.71 -10.70 5.57
C ARG A 101 -1.01 -11.93 6.44
N LYS A 102 -0.29 -12.14 7.55
CA LYS A 102 -0.48 -13.23 8.53
C LYS A 102 -0.80 -12.74 9.94
N GLY A 103 -1.16 -11.46 10.09
CA GLY A 103 -1.43 -10.82 11.37
C GLY A 103 -1.01 -9.34 11.40
N VAL A 104 -0.11 -8.92 10.52
CA VAL A 104 0.21 -7.51 10.26
C VAL A 104 -0.51 -7.05 9.01
N PHE A 105 -1.39 -6.04 9.18
CA PHE A 105 -2.23 -5.48 8.12
C PHE A 105 -2.09 -3.97 8.08
N TYR A 106 -1.97 -3.39 6.88
CA TYR A 106 -1.84 -1.95 6.69
C TYR A 106 -3.18 -1.29 6.33
N GLY A 107 -4.18 -1.49 7.19
CA GLY A 107 -5.38 -0.65 7.22
C GLY A 107 -6.44 -0.90 6.15
N ASN A 108 -6.48 -2.07 5.50
CA ASN A 108 -7.66 -2.40 4.69
C ASN A 108 -8.80 -2.82 5.61
N ILE A 109 -9.98 -2.21 5.44
CA ILE A 109 -11.17 -2.54 6.24
C ILE A 109 -11.57 -4.03 6.08
N GLN A 110 -11.23 -4.63 4.94
CA GLN A 110 -11.47 -6.04 4.64
C GLN A 110 -10.56 -6.98 5.44
N ASP A 111 -9.41 -6.49 5.92
CA ASP A 111 -8.53 -7.29 6.77
C ASP A 111 -9.09 -7.41 8.21
N LEU A 112 -10.05 -6.56 8.60
CA LEU A 112 -10.65 -6.58 9.93
C LEU A 112 -11.44 -7.86 10.21
N SER A 113 -11.96 -8.53 9.19
CA SER A 113 -12.69 -9.79 9.38
C SER A 113 -11.80 -10.91 9.91
N PHE A 114 -10.49 -10.88 9.62
CA PHE A 114 -9.54 -11.88 10.11
C PHE A 114 -9.20 -11.75 11.59
N VAL A 115 -9.52 -10.60 12.21
CA VAL A 115 -9.20 -10.31 13.61
C VAL A 115 -10.44 -10.15 14.49
N GLN A 116 -11.62 -10.52 13.98
CA GLN A 116 -12.86 -10.50 14.76
C GLN A 116 -12.80 -11.56 15.88
N GLY A 117 -12.92 -11.12 17.13
CA GLY A 117 -12.86 -11.98 18.31
C GLY A 117 -11.45 -12.23 18.86
N GLU A 118 -10.42 -11.66 18.23
CA GLU A 118 -9.04 -11.74 18.71
C GLU A 118 -8.55 -10.42 19.34
N ASP A 119 -7.54 -10.51 20.22
CA ASP A 119 -6.83 -9.36 20.79
C ASP A 119 -5.92 -8.70 19.73
N ALA A 120 -6.52 -7.90 18.85
CA ALA A 120 -5.79 -7.17 17.81
C ALA A 120 -5.30 -5.80 18.28
N LYS A 121 -4.10 -5.41 17.85
CA LYS A 121 -3.54 -4.09 18.11
C LYS A 121 -3.39 -3.32 16.80
N ALA A 122 -4.01 -2.14 16.75
CA ALA A 122 -3.88 -1.24 15.62
C ALA A 122 -2.90 -0.12 15.95
N ALA A 123 -1.84 0.03 15.14
CA ALA A 123 -1.11 1.29 15.05
C ALA A 123 -1.86 2.17 14.04
N MET A 124 -2.60 3.15 14.53
CA MET A 124 -3.28 4.11 13.66
C MET A 124 -2.51 5.42 13.62
N SER A 125 -2.44 6.03 12.43
CA SER A 125 -2.01 7.42 12.35
C SER A 125 -2.94 8.32 13.17
N ALA A 126 -2.39 9.36 13.81
CA ALA A 126 -3.17 10.34 14.58
C ALA A 126 -4.37 10.89 13.78
N ARG A 127 -4.22 11.05 12.46
CA ARG A 127 -5.28 11.49 11.54
C ARG A 127 -6.45 10.50 11.42
N GLN A 128 -6.17 9.20 11.32
CA GLN A 128 -7.22 8.17 11.27
C GLN A 128 -7.91 8.00 12.62
N TYR A 129 -7.17 8.10 13.73
CA TYR A 129 -7.75 8.14 15.06
C TYR A 129 -8.70 9.33 15.22
N MET A 130 -8.28 10.54 14.79
CA MET A 130 -9.09 11.76 14.82
C MET A 130 -10.37 11.65 13.98
N LEU A 131 -10.34 11.00 12.81
CA LEU A 131 -11.53 10.76 11.98
C LEU A 131 -12.50 9.78 12.64
N LYS A 132 -11.99 8.69 13.23
CA LYS A 132 -12.79 7.74 14.00
C LYS A 132 -13.39 8.38 15.26
N ARG A 133 -12.65 9.30 15.90
CA ARG A 133 -13.10 10.08 17.07
C ARG A 133 -14.17 11.11 16.67
N LYS A 134 -14.04 11.76 15.51
CA LYS A 134 -15.07 12.66 14.96
C LYS A 134 -16.38 11.93 14.62
N GLN A 135 -16.32 10.67 14.17
CA GLN A 135 -17.51 9.84 14.02
C GLN A 135 -18.15 9.38 15.34
N LYS A 136 -17.41 9.42 16.46
CA LYS A 136 -17.88 8.90 17.75
C LYS A 136 -18.29 9.97 18.79
N ASN A 137 -18.16 11.26 18.46
CA ASN A 137 -18.50 12.44 19.25
C ASN A 137 -17.93 12.51 20.70
N SER A 138 -17.25 13.64 20.95
CA SER A 138 -16.82 14.20 22.25
C SER A 138 -15.71 13.45 23.00
N ILE A 139 -14.58 14.14 23.17
CA ILE A 139 -13.89 14.46 24.43
C ILE A 139 -12.60 15.20 24.02
N THR A 140 -12.33 16.32 24.68
CA THR A 140 -11.18 17.23 24.52
C THR A 140 -9.95 16.73 25.30
N GLY A 141 -8.74 17.03 24.82
CA GLY A 141 -7.47 16.88 25.57
C GLY A 141 -6.25 16.66 24.68
N ASN A 142 -5.26 17.55 24.79
CA ASN A 142 -3.95 17.53 24.11
C ASN A 142 -2.99 16.52 24.79
N ASN A 143 -2.37 15.59 24.04
CA ASN A 143 -1.36 14.63 24.55
C ASN A 143 -0.42 14.06 23.45
N ASP A 144 -0.20 14.82 22.37
CA ASP A 144 0.25 14.25 21.08
C ASP A 144 1.68 13.68 21.03
N GLU A 145 2.55 13.90 22.02
CA GLU A 145 3.93 13.37 21.98
C GLU A 145 4.20 12.19 22.94
N VAL A 146 3.42 12.05 24.01
CA VAL A 146 3.66 11.00 25.04
C VAL A 146 3.01 9.66 24.65
N GLU A 147 2.04 9.67 23.72
CA GLU A 147 1.26 8.47 23.38
C GLU A 147 1.91 7.59 22.29
N GLU A 148 2.65 8.15 21.31
CA GLU A 148 3.29 7.34 20.26
C GLU A 148 4.40 6.42 20.79
N GLU A 149 5.22 6.90 21.73
CA GLU A 149 6.31 6.10 22.32
C GLU A 149 5.76 5.02 23.25
N MET A 150 4.70 5.32 24.01
CA MET A 150 4.02 4.37 24.88
C MET A 150 3.29 3.24 24.12
N ILE A 151 2.70 3.57 22.96
CA ILE A 151 2.03 2.61 22.08
C ILE A 151 3.08 1.68 21.45
N ARG A 152 4.23 2.21 21.01
CA ARG A 152 5.36 1.39 20.51
C ARG A 152 5.85 0.41 21.58
N GLN A 153 6.11 0.86 22.80
CA GLN A 153 6.60 0.01 23.89
C GLN A 153 5.58 -1.08 24.30
N LYS A 154 4.29 -0.74 24.37
CA LYS A 154 3.23 -1.68 24.80
C LYS A 154 2.85 -2.68 23.71
N ILE A 155 2.91 -2.30 22.42
CA ILE A 155 2.72 -3.23 21.30
C ILE A 155 3.87 -4.25 21.29
N TRP A 156 5.12 -3.77 21.37
CA TRP A 156 6.33 -4.60 21.39
C TRP A 156 6.29 -5.65 22.50
N ASN A 157 6.06 -5.22 23.76
CA ASN A 157 6.10 -6.13 24.91
C ASN A 157 5.05 -7.24 24.86
N ARG A 158 3.92 -7.05 24.16
CA ARG A 158 2.86 -8.06 24.10
C ARG A 158 3.01 -8.97 22.88
N ALA A 159 3.51 -8.46 21.75
CA ALA A 159 3.86 -9.28 20.59
C ALA A 159 5.01 -10.25 20.92
N TRP A 160 6.06 -9.77 21.60
CA TRP A 160 7.19 -10.59 22.04
C TRP A 160 6.80 -11.69 23.05
N ASN A 161 5.94 -11.35 24.02
CA ASN A 161 5.44 -12.33 24.99
C ASN A 161 4.47 -13.35 24.39
N GLY A 162 3.72 -12.98 23.35
CA GLY A 162 2.89 -13.92 22.58
C GLY A 162 3.76 -14.92 21.79
N TYR A 163 4.85 -14.46 21.19
CA TYR A 163 5.81 -15.31 20.49
C TYR A 163 6.50 -16.33 21.41
N ARG A 164 6.91 -15.90 22.63
CA ARG A 164 7.53 -16.79 23.63
C ARG A 164 6.62 -17.93 24.09
N LYS A 165 5.31 -17.71 24.17
CA LYS A 165 4.33 -18.72 24.64
C LYS A 165 3.96 -19.77 23.59
N LYS A 166 4.25 -19.53 22.30
CA LYS A 166 3.98 -20.49 21.22
C LYS A 166 5.19 -21.37 20.88
N ASN A 167 6.38 -21.01 21.32
CA ASN A 167 7.65 -21.65 20.94
C ASN A 167 8.45 -22.23 22.12
N TYR A 168 7.82 -22.40 23.29
CA TYR A 168 8.33 -23.14 24.45
C TYR A 168 7.21 -23.95 25.09
#